data_AF-E6U1F7-F1
#
_entry.id   AF-E6U1F7-F1
#
_cell.length_a   1.000
_cell.length_b   1.000
_cell.length_c   1.000
_cell.angle_alpha   90.00
_cell.angle_beta   90.00
_cell.angle_gamma   90.00
#
_symmetry.space_group_name_H-M   'P 1'
#
loop_
_entity.id
_entity.type
_entity.pdbx_description
1 polymer ?
#
loop_
_entity_poly.entity_id
_entity_poly.type
_entity_poly.pdbx_seq_one_letter_code
_entity_poly.pdbx_strand_id
1 'polypeptide(L)' 'MNKNLFLLPILVGVIFFVLAVILFTFIESPFPYFAGLFVAFIVFEITFFYRFTKNKNETRSKL' A
#
# COMPACT_ATOMS: atom_id res chain seq x y z
N MET A 1 -19.22 -1.76 -9.81
CA MET A 1 -17.98 -1.20 -9.22
C MET A 1 -16.79 -1.78 -10.00
N ASN A 2 -16.05 -0.95 -10.75
CA ASN A 2 -14.98 -1.42 -11.64
C ASN A 2 -13.89 -2.14 -10.84
N LYS A 3 -13.72 -3.45 -11.04
CA LYS A 3 -12.78 -4.31 -10.30
C LYS A 3 -11.33 -3.82 -10.38
N ASN A 4 -10.97 -3.11 -11.45
CA ASN A 4 -9.64 -2.53 -11.66
C ASN A 4 -9.29 -1.41 -10.66
N LEU A 5 -10.29 -0.81 -10.00
CA LEU A 5 -10.01 0.23 -9.01
C LEU A 5 -9.31 -0.38 -7.78
N PHE A 6 -9.76 -1.53 -7.28
CA PHE A 6 -9.19 -2.12 -6.05
C PHE A 6 -7.90 -2.90 -6.26
N LEU A 7 -7.61 -3.34 -7.49
CA LEU A 7 -6.42 -4.11 -7.81
C LEU A 7 -5.11 -3.33 -7.62
N LEU A 8 -5.10 -2.03 -7.93
CA LEU A 8 -3.89 -1.19 -7.80
C LEU A 8 -3.34 -1.09 -6.37
N PRO A 9 -4.12 -0.66 -5.35
CA PRO A 9 -3.59 -0.55 -3.99
C PRO A 9 -3.19 -1.92 -3.41
N ILE A 10 -3.89 -2.99 -3.77
CA ILE A 10 -3.52 -4.36 -3.37
C ILE A 10 -2.17 -4.75 -3.98
N LEU A 11 -1.98 -4.50 -5.28
CA LEU A 11 -0.72 -4.80 -5.96
C LEU A 11 0.45 -4.02 -5.37
N VAL A 12 0.24 -2.73 -5.08
CA VAL A 12 1.25 -1.88 -4.41
C VAL A 12 1.62 -2.45 -3.04
N GLY A 13 0.63 -2.83 -2.23
CA GLY A 13 0.87 -3.45 -0.91
C GLY A 13 1.68 -4.75 -1.01
N VAL A 14 1.36 -5.62 -1.97
CA VAL A 14 2.08 -6.89 -2.19
C VAL A 14 3.54 -6.65 -2.61
N ILE A 15 3.79 -5.71 -3.53
CA ILE A 15 5.15 -5.37 -3.96
C ILE A 15 5.98 -4.86 -2.78
N PHE A 16 5.42 -3.95 -1.99
CA PHE A 16 6.12 -3.41 -0.81
C PHE A 16 6.33 -4.47 0.27
N PHE A 17 5.40 -5.40 0.45
CA PHE A 17 5.58 -6.54 1.36
C PHE A 17 6.80 -7.38 0.96
N VAL A 18 6.89 -7.78 -0.30
CA VAL A 18 8.00 -8.60 -0.80
C VAL A 18 9.33 -7.87 -0.64
N LEU A 19 9.39 -6.59 -1.03
CA LEU A 19 10.59 -5.77 -0.87
C LEU A 19 11.00 -5.61 0.60
N ALA A 20 10.04 -5.37 1.49
CA ALA A 20 10.30 -5.22 2.91
C ALA A 20 10.77 -6.53 3.55
N VAL A 21 10.17 -7.67 3.20
CA VAL A 21 10.63 -8.98 3.68
C VAL A 21 12.04 -9.28 3.22
N ILE A 22 12.37 -9.01 1.94
CA ILE A 22 13.74 -9.17 1.43
C ILE A 22 14.72 -8.30 2.23
N LEU A 23 14.39 -7.01 2.41
CA LEU A 23 15.21 -6.07 3.17
C LEU A 23 15.40 -6.52 4.61
N PHE A 24 14.32 -6.87 5.31
CA PHE A 24 14.37 -7.28 6.71
C PHE A 24 15.09 -8.62 6.92
N THR A 25 15.00 -9.53 5.94
CA THR A 25 15.77 -10.77 5.94
C THR A 25 17.25 -10.47 5.75
N PHE A 26 17.59 -9.52 4.86
CA PHE A 26 18.98 -9.15 4.57
C PHE A 26 19.68 -8.46 5.75
N ILE A 27 18.94 -7.72 6.57
CA ILE A 27 19.49 -7.09 7.81
C ILE A 27 19.40 -8.01 9.03
N GLU A 28 19.12 -9.30 8.84
CA GLU A 28 19.04 -10.30 9.92
C GLU A 28 18.05 -9.91 11.03
N SER A 29 16.94 -9.25 10.65
CA SER A 29 15.90 -8.88 11.60
C SER A 29 15.33 -10.12 12.28
N PRO A 30 15.06 -10.09 13.60
CA PRO A 30 14.47 -11.22 14.31
C PRO A 30 13.04 -11.55 13.84
N PHE A 31 12.34 -10.60 13.21
CA PHE A 31 10.95 -10.77 12.77
C PHE A 31 10.70 -10.16 11.38
N PRO A 32 11.33 -10.69 10.30
CA PRO A 32 11.32 -10.05 8.99
C PRO A 32 9.94 -10.06 8.33
N TYR A 33 9.17 -11.13 8.54
CA TYR A 33 7.81 -11.26 8.02
C TYR A 33 6.82 -10.30 8.68
N PHE A 34 6.88 -10.17 10.02
CA PHE A 34 6.01 -9.23 10.75
C PHE A 34 6.33 -7.78 10.40
N ALA A 35 7.62 -7.43 10.34
CA ALA A 35 8.05 -6.10 9.94
C ALA A 35 7.62 -5.79 8.49
N GLY A 36 7.78 -6.74 7.58
CA GLY A 36 7.31 -6.60 6.20
C GLY A 36 5.79 -6.41 6.12
N LEU A 37 5.02 -7.18 6.90
CA LEU A 37 3.55 -7.06 6.95
C LEU A 37 3.12 -5.68 7.46
N PHE A 38 3.78 -5.19 8.50
CA PHE A 38 3.50 -3.87 9.07
C PHE A 38 3.76 -2.75 8.07
N VAL A 39 4.89 -2.79 7.37
CA VAL A 39 5.22 -1.83 6.31
C VAL A 39 4.20 -1.89 5.17
N ALA A 40 3.85 -3.09 4.71
CA ALA A 40 2.87 -3.28 3.64
C ALA A 40 1.48 -2.72 4.02
N PHE A 41 1.07 -2.91 5.27
CA PHE A 41 -0.20 -2.38 5.78
C PHE A 41 -0.22 -0.84 5.78
N ILE A 42 0.85 -0.20 6.28
CA ILE A 42 0.97 1.27 6.28
C ILE A 42 0.95 1.83 4.85
N VAL A 43 1.72 1.22 3.94
CA VAL A 43 1.77 1.67 2.53
C VAL A 43 0.40 1.52 1.86
N PHE A 44 -0.30 0.42 2.14
CA PHE A 44 -1.66 0.21 1.66
C PHE A 44 -2.62 1.29 2.17
N GLU A 45 -2.58 1.60 3.46
CA GLU A 45 -3.42 2.62 4.10
C GLU A 45 -3.16 4.02 3.52
N ILE A 46 -1.90 4.41 3.35
CA ILE A 46 -1.52 5.68 2.72
C ILE A 46 -2.02 5.74 1.27
N THR A 47 -1.84 4.67 0.51
CA THR A 47 -2.28 4.60 -0.89
C THR A 47 -3.80 4.73 -0.99
N PHE A 48 -4.53 4.09 -0.07
CA PHE A 48 -5.98 4.18 0.02
C PHE A 48 -6.42 5.61 0.40
N PHE A 49 -5.82 6.19 1.42
CA PHE A 49 -6.12 7.54 1.90
C PHE A 49 -5.85 8.62 0.84
N TYR A 50 -4.68 8.56 0.18
CA TYR A 50 -4.29 9.48 -0.87
C TYR A 50 -5.31 9.46 -2.01
N ARG A 51 -5.74 8.27 -2.42
CA ARG A 51 -6.68 8.10 -3.51
C ARG A 51 -8.11 8.50 -3.14
N PHE A 52 -8.53 8.23 -1.91
CA PHE A 52 -9.82 8.68 -1.40
C PHE A 52 -9.88 10.22 -1.37
N THR A 53 -8.80 10.86 -0.94
CA THR A 53 -8.64 12.33 -0.96
C THR A 53 -8.63 12.88 -2.38
N LYS A 54 -7.90 12.23 -3.30
CA LYS A 54 -7.84 12.64 -4.72
C LYS A 54 -9.21 12.60 -5.40
N ASN A 55 -9.98 11.52 -5.22
CA ASN A 55 -11.33 11.40 -5.79
C ASN A 55 -12.28 12.48 -5.26
N LYS A 56 -12.11 12.91 -4.00
CA LYS A 56 -12.93 13.96 -3.37
C LYS A 56 -12.64 15.34 -3.99
N ASN A 57 -11.38 15.61 -4.36
CA ASN A 57 -10.98 16.86 -5.01
C ASN A 57 -11.35 16.90 -6.50
N GLU A 58 -11.28 15.78 -7.22
CA GLU A 58 -11.74 15.71 -8.62
C GLU A 58 -13.24 15.97 -8.77
N THR A 59 -14.04 15.60 -7.76
CA THR A 59 -15.49 15.89 -7.74
C THR A 59 -15.77 17.38 -7.47
N ARG A 60 -14.91 18.06 -6.70
CA ARG A 60 -15.06 19.49 -6.36
C ARG A 60 -14.59 20.44 -7.46
N SER A 61 -13.68 20.00 -8.35
CA SER A 61 -13.20 20.80 -9.49
C SER A 61 -14.12 20.78 -10.71
N LYS A 62 -15.18 19.94 -10.70
CA LYS A 62 -16.19 19.84 -11.77
C LYS A 62 -17.54 20.47 -11.40
N LEU A 63 -17.64 21.08 -10.21
CA LEU A 63 -18.77 21.90 -9.75
C LEU A 63 -18.38 23.37 -9.86
#